data_AF-A0A8S3ESB6-F1
#
_entry.id   AF-A0A8S3ESB6-F1
#
_cell.length_a   1.000
_cell.length_b   1.000
_cell.length_c   1.000
_cell.angle_alpha   90.00
_cell.angle_beta   90.00
_cell.angle_gamma   90.00
#
_symmetry.space_group_name_H-M   'P 1'
#
loop_
_entity.id
_entity.type
_entity.pdbx_description
1 polymer ?
#
loop_
_entity_poly.entity_id
_entity_poly.type
_entity_poly.pdbx_seq_one_letter_code
_entity_poly.pdbx_strand_id
1 'polypeptide(L)'
;KYGPILITPFYFGFSTHVLAPNSFSRILGPQLNVPVANLLWVGSHLGVGIYLYSSKHLRNADIFDRILYSIYGSAIFNLGTVLVMSIVRSIFPDNEIIRLGVGFSSSAALLFIGRRYMLYIDQIFDAIRFRSITRS
;
A
#
# COMPACT_ATOMS: atom_id res chain seq x y z
N LYS A 1 -4.47 7.21 16.13
CA LYS A 1 -4.31 6.23 15.01
C LYS A 1 -4.13 7.02 13.71
N TYR A 2 -2.90 7.45 13.39
CA TYR A 2 -2.61 8.33 12.25
C TYR A 2 -2.02 7.60 11.02
N GLY A 3 -1.77 6.28 11.14
CA GLY A 3 -1.08 5.47 10.13
C GLY A 3 -1.63 5.50 8.70
N PRO A 4 -2.95 5.55 8.44
CA PRO A 4 -3.46 5.54 7.06
C PRO A 4 -3.17 6.84 6.30
N ILE A 5 -3.14 7.98 6.99
CA ILE A 5 -3.05 9.30 6.34
C ILE A 5 -1.69 9.49 5.67
N LEU A 6 -0.61 9.03 6.31
CA LEU A 6 0.74 9.10 5.75
C LEU A 6 0.92 8.26 4.48
N ILE A 7 0.24 7.11 4.35
CA ILE A 7 0.39 6.19 3.20
C ILE A 7 -0.25 6.76 1.94
N THR A 8 -1.44 7.34 2.10
CA THR A 8 -2.35 7.68 0.99
C THR A 8 -1.70 8.48 -0.13
N PRO A 9 -1.05 9.65 0.12
CA PRO A 9 -0.54 10.48 -0.97
C PRO A 9 0.61 9.82 -1.75
N PHE A 10 1.50 9.09 -1.07
CA PHE A 10 2.61 8.38 -1.71
C PHE A 10 2.11 7.19 -2.55
N TYR A 11 1.15 6.43 -2.04
CA TYR A 11 0.58 5.29 -2.76
C TYR A 11 -0.21 5.72 -4.01
N PHE A 12 -1.05 6.76 -3.90
CA PHE A 12 -1.78 7.30 -5.05
C PHE A 12 -0.82 7.88 -6.10
N GLY A 13 0.20 8.63 -5.68
CA GLY A 13 1.22 9.15 -6.59
C GLY A 13 1.96 8.03 -7.33
N PHE A 14 2.35 6.98 -6.62
CA PHE A 14 3.05 5.84 -7.24
C PHE A 14 2.17 5.09 -8.25
N SER A 15 0.92 4.76 -7.90
CA SER A 15 0.05 4.02 -8.83
C SER A 15 -0.32 4.82 -10.08
N THR A 16 -0.59 6.12 -9.92
CA THR A 16 -0.88 7.00 -11.06
C THR A 16 0.34 7.14 -11.98
N HIS A 17 1.55 7.20 -11.41
CA HIS A 17 2.81 7.18 -12.18
C HIS A 17 2.98 5.90 -13.01
N VAL A 18 2.73 4.72 -12.42
CA VAL A 18 2.84 3.42 -13.11
C VAL A 18 1.88 3.34 -14.31
N LEU A 19 0.68 3.92 -14.19
CA LEU A 19 -0.36 3.85 -15.20
C LEU A 19 -0.31 4.98 -16.23
N ALA A 20 0.25 6.14 -15.90
CA ALA A 20 0.35 7.28 -16.81
C ALA A 20 1.71 7.98 -16.66
N PRO A 21 2.81 7.34 -17.10
CA PRO A 21 4.17 7.89 -16.94
C PRO A 21 4.39 9.19 -17.75
N ASN A 22 3.58 9.42 -18.78
CA ASN A 22 3.63 10.61 -19.64
C ASN A 22 2.99 11.85 -19.01
N SER A 23 2.03 11.68 -18.09
CA SER A 23 1.45 12.81 -17.36
C SER A 23 2.48 13.43 -16.41
N PHE A 24 3.26 12.58 -15.74
CA PHE A 24 4.32 13.01 -14.83
C PHE A 24 5.49 13.65 -15.57
N SER A 25 5.92 13.10 -16.71
CA SER A 25 6.98 13.71 -17.53
C SER A 25 6.58 15.06 -18.13
N ARG A 26 5.29 15.27 -18.46
CA ARG A 26 4.75 16.55 -18.92
C ARG A 26 4.73 17.63 -17.83
N ILE A 27 4.45 17.26 -16.58
CA ILE A 27 4.31 18.21 -15.46
C ILE A 27 5.65 18.50 -14.78
N LEU A 28 6.45 17.47 -14.52
CA LEU A 28 7.70 17.59 -13.73
C LEU A 28 8.97 17.60 -14.60
N GLY A 29 8.83 17.36 -15.91
CA GLY A 29 9.95 17.24 -16.83
C GLY A 29 10.57 15.83 -16.84
N PRO A 30 11.18 15.41 -17.97
CA PRO A 30 11.68 14.04 -18.15
C PRO A 30 12.75 13.63 -17.12
N GLN A 31 13.63 14.56 -16.75
CA GLN A 31 14.73 14.34 -15.79
C GLN A 31 14.26 14.03 -14.35
N LEU A 32 13.09 14.50 -13.94
CA LEU A 32 12.56 14.26 -12.59
C LEU A 32 11.62 13.05 -12.51
N ASN A 33 11.27 12.45 -13.66
CA ASN A 33 10.29 11.39 -13.72
C ASN A 33 10.73 10.11 -12.95
N VAL A 34 11.98 9.69 -13.15
CA VAL A 34 12.53 8.48 -12.52
C VAL A 34 12.82 8.68 -11.02
N PRO A 35 13.49 9.77 -10.58
CA PRO A 35 13.73 10.01 -9.16
C PRO A 35 12.45 10.13 -8.34
N VAL A 36 11.43 10.81 -8.87
CA VAL A 36 10.15 11.00 -8.16
C VAL A 36 9.37 9.70 -8.06
N ALA A 37 9.37 8.87 -9.10
CA ALA A 37 8.76 7.53 -9.04
C ALA A 37 9.38 6.67 -7.93
N ASN A 38 10.72 6.66 -7.85
CA ASN A 38 11.45 5.92 -6.83
C ASN A 38 11.15 6.46 -5.42
N LEU A 39 11.06 7.78 -5.27
CA LEU A 39 10.71 8.41 -3.99
C LEU A 39 9.29 8.05 -3.56
N LEU A 40 8.33 8.08 -4.49
CA LEU A 40 6.95 7.68 -4.23
C LEU A 40 6.85 6.20 -3.86
N TRP A 41 7.62 5.34 -4.54
CA TRP A 41 7.67 3.91 -4.26
C TRP A 41 8.25 3.62 -2.88
N VAL A 42 9.39 4.23 -2.53
CA VAL A 42 10.01 4.10 -1.20
C VAL A 42 9.08 4.67 -0.12
N GLY A 43 8.47 5.83 -0.35
CA GLY A 43 7.49 6.43 0.57
C GLY A 43 6.29 5.51 0.81
N SER A 44 5.80 4.84 -0.23
CA SER A 44 4.74 3.85 -0.12
C SER A 44 5.18 2.63 0.69
N HIS A 45 6.41 2.14 0.48
CA HIS A 45 6.98 1.06 1.29
C HIS A 45 7.09 1.42 2.76
N LEU A 46 7.62 2.60 3.07
CA LEU A 46 7.77 3.08 4.43
C LEU A 46 6.41 3.27 5.09
N GLY A 47 5.46 3.89 4.40
CA GLY A 47 4.11 4.08 4.93
C GLY A 47 3.46 2.75 5.31
N VAL A 48 3.38 1.80 4.37
CA VAL A 48 2.75 0.49 4.60
C VAL A 48 3.50 -0.30 5.67
N GLY A 49 4.83 -0.25 5.66
CA GLY A 49 5.67 -0.88 6.68
C GLY A 49 5.41 -0.33 8.08
N ILE A 50 5.33 0.99 8.24
CA ILE A 50 5.02 1.65 9.53
C ILE A 50 3.60 1.28 9.99
N TYR A 51 2.64 1.21 9.07
CA TYR A 51 1.27 0.81 9.38
C TYR A 51 1.20 -0.64 9.88
N LEU A 52 1.85 -1.57 9.17
CA LEU A 52 1.95 -2.97 9.59
C LEU A 52 2.66 -3.08 10.94
N TYR A 53 3.81 -2.41 11.10
CA TYR A 53 4.55 -2.38 12.35
C TYR A 53 3.66 -1.95 13.51
N SER A 54 2.83 -0.93 13.30
CA SER A 54 1.92 -0.40 14.33
C SER A 54 0.66 -1.24 14.59
N SER A 55 0.45 -2.34 13.85
CA SER A 55 -0.76 -3.16 13.93
C SER A 55 -0.81 -3.98 15.21
N LYS A 56 -2.02 -4.23 15.74
CA LYS A 56 -2.18 -4.88 17.05
C LYS A 56 -1.69 -6.32 17.02
N HIS A 57 -2.01 -7.05 15.95
CA HIS A 57 -1.63 -8.46 15.80
C HIS A 57 -0.12 -8.70 15.75
N LEU A 58 0.69 -7.70 15.38
CA LEU A 58 2.15 -7.80 15.39
C LEU A 58 2.80 -7.27 16.68
N ARG A 59 2.03 -6.70 17.61
CA ARG A 59 2.56 -6.04 18.80
C ARG A 59 3.17 -7.01 19.82
N ASN A 60 2.77 -8.27 19.77
CA ASN A 60 3.28 -9.33 20.65
C ASN A 60 4.49 -10.08 20.07
N ALA A 61 4.84 -9.84 18.80
CA ALA A 61 6.05 -10.39 18.21
C ALA A 61 7.29 -9.68 18.76
N ASP A 62 8.43 -10.37 18.76
CA ASP A 62 9.71 -9.73 19.10
C ASP A 62 10.03 -8.60 18.11
N ILE A 63 10.83 -7.62 18.54
CA ILE A 63 11.05 -6.40 17.76
C ILE A 63 11.64 -6.70 16.38
N PHE A 64 12.53 -7.68 16.29
CA PHE A 64 13.16 -8.08 15.04
C PHE A 64 12.16 -8.73 14.08
N ASP A 65 11.38 -9.69 14.57
CA ASP A 65 10.32 -10.35 13.79
C ASP A 65 9.25 -9.36 13.34
N ARG A 66 8.87 -8.43 14.22
CA ARG A 66 7.92 -7.37 13.92
C ARG A 66 8.40 -6.47 12.78
N ILE A 67 9.69 -6.14 12.75
CA ILE A 67 10.30 -5.39 11.64
C ILE A 67 10.29 -6.24 10.36
N LEU A 68 10.74 -7.49 10.43
CA LEU A 68 10.79 -8.38 9.26
C LEU A 68 9.40 -8.60 8.64
N TYR A 69 8.39 -8.89 9.45
CA TYR A 69 7.01 -9.07 8.97
C TYR A 69 6.44 -7.80 8.36
N SER A 70 6.79 -6.63 8.92
CA SER A 70 6.35 -5.34 8.38
C SER A 70 7.00 -5.02 7.03
N ILE A 71 8.30 -5.30 6.89
CA ILE A 71 9.03 -5.16 5.63
C ILE A 71 8.44 -6.12 4.58
N TYR A 72 8.25 -7.38 4.95
CA TYR A 72 7.71 -8.41 4.07
C TYR A 72 6.28 -8.07 3.60
N GLY A 73 5.39 -7.70 4.52
CA GLY A 73 4.02 -7.32 4.17
C GLY A 73 3.97 -6.05 3.31
N SER A 74 4.85 -5.09 3.56
CA SER A 74 4.99 -3.90 2.72
C SER A 74 5.48 -4.24 1.31
N ALA A 75 6.45 -5.16 1.19
CA ALA A 75 6.93 -5.66 -0.08
C ALA A 75 5.80 -6.32 -0.88
N ILE A 76 5.08 -7.27 -0.27
CA ILE A 76 3.94 -7.96 -0.91
C ILE A 76 2.88 -6.98 -1.38
N PHE A 77 2.47 -6.03 -0.53
CA PHE A 77 1.38 -5.12 -0.87
C PHE A 77 1.73 -4.21 -2.05
N ASN A 78 2.92 -3.62 -2.03
CA ASN A 78 3.36 -2.70 -3.08
C ASN A 78 3.67 -3.43 -4.38
N LEU A 79 4.37 -4.58 -4.35
CA LEU A 79 4.64 -5.38 -5.54
C LEU A 79 3.35 -5.96 -6.13
N GLY A 80 2.44 -6.46 -5.28
CA GLY A 80 1.12 -6.92 -5.70
C GLY A 80 0.31 -5.82 -6.37
N THR A 81 0.36 -4.59 -5.85
CA THR A 81 -0.27 -3.43 -6.51
C THR A 81 0.30 -3.19 -7.90
N VAL A 82 1.63 -3.21 -8.07
CA VAL A 82 2.26 -3.04 -9.39
C VAL A 82 1.81 -4.11 -10.38
N LEU A 83 1.71 -5.37 -9.93
CA LEU A 83 1.23 -6.48 -10.76
C LEU A 83 -0.22 -6.25 -11.21
N VAL A 84 -1.11 -5.86 -10.28
CA VAL A 84 -2.50 -5.53 -10.61
C VAL A 84 -2.57 -4.37 -11.61
N MET A 85 -1.80 -3.29 -11.38
CA MET A 85 -1.77 -2.15 -12.30
C MET A 85 -1.21 -2.53 -13.68
N SER A 86 -0.25 -3.43 -13.74
CA SER A 86 0.31 -3.93 -15.01
C SER A 86 -0.71 -4.75 -15.80
N ILE A 87 -1.49 -5.60 -15.12
CA ILE A 87 -2.58 -6.35 -15.73
C ILE A 87 -3.66 -5.39 -16.22
N VAL A 88 -4.11 -4.47 -15.38
CA VAL A 88 -5.06 -3.42 -15.77
C VAL A 88 -4.58 -2.67 -17.01
N ARG A 89 -3.31 -2.21 -17.01
CA ARG A 89 -2.70 -1.54 -18.15
C ARG A 89 -2.76 -2.36 -19.45
N SER A 90 -2.61 -3.68 -19.37
CA SER A 90 -2.68 -4.55 -20.56
C SER A 90 -4.08 -4.71 -21.13
N ILE A 91 -5.13 -4.48 -20.34
CA ILE A 91 -6.53 -4.67 -20.73
C ILE A 91 -7.12 -3.38 -21.32
N PHE A 92 -6.74 -2.21 -20.80
CA PHE A 92 -7.32 -0.93 -21.20
C PHE A 92 -6.55 -0.26 -22.36
N PRO A 93 -7.24 0.38 -23.31
CA PRO A 93 -6.62 1.11 -24.42
C PRO A 93 -5.83 2.33 -23.93
N ASP A 94 -4.93 2.87 -24.78
CA ASP A 94 -3.99 3.96 -24.48
C ASP A 94 -4.63 5.36 -24.23
N ASN A 95 -5.89 5.40 -23.81
CA ASN A 95 -6.52 6.63 -23.34
C ASN A 95 -6.04 6.99 -21.93
N GLU A 96 -5.22 8.04 -21.84
CA GLU A 96 -4.59 8.54 -20.61
C GLU A 96 -5.60 8.85 -19.49
N ILE A 97 -6.78 9.39 -19.83
CA ILE A 97 -7.81 9.77 -18.85
C ILE A 97 -8.42 8.52 -18.21
N ILE A 98 -8.74 7.51 -19.02
CA ILE A 98 -9.30 6.24 -18.54
C ILE A 98 -8.27 5.53 -17.67
N ARG A 99 -7.01 5.48 -18.08
CA ARG A 99 -5.93 4.83 -17.31
C ARG A 99 -5.67 5.52 -15.96
N LEU A 100 -5.75 6.85 -15.90
CA LEU A 100 -5.67 7.59 -14.64
C LEU A 100 -6.86 7.29 -13.72
N GLY A 101 -8.09 7.32 -14.25
CA GLY A 101 -9.30 7.03 -13.47
C GLY A 101 -9.32 5.60 -12.94
N VAL A 102 -8.93 4.62 -13.77
CA VAL A 102 -8.82 3.21 -13.36
C VAL A 102 -7.69 3.03 -12.35
N GLY A 103 -6.57 3.74 -12.51
CA GLY A 103 -5.47 3.70 -11.55
C GLY A 103 -5.83 4.23 -10.18
N PHE A 104 -6.52 5.36 -10.15
CA PHE A 104 -6.99 5.96 -8.92
C PHE A 104 -8.02 5.05 -8.22
N SER A 105 -9.01 4.55 -8.96
CA SER A 105 -10.04 3.65 -8.41
C SER A 105 -9.47 2.32 -7.92
N SER A 106 -8.60 1.68 -8.71
CA SER A 106 -7.97 0.41 -8.34
C SER A 106 -7.05 0.56 -7.12
N SER A 107 -6.32 1.67 -7.04
CA SER A 107 -5.54 2.03 -5.85
C SER A 107 -6.41 2.21 -4.61
N ALA A 108 -7.49 2.99 -4.73
CA ALA A 108 -8.43 3.20 -3.63
C ALA A 108 -9.03 1.87 -3.15
N ALA A 109 -9.41 0.99 -4.10
CA ALA A 109 -9.95 -0.33 -3.81
C ALA A 109 -8.93 -1.22 -3.07
N LEU A 110 -7.69 -1.31 -3.55
CA LEU A 110 -6.64 -2.12 -2.91
C LEU A 110 -6.30 -1.63 -1.51
N LEU A 111 -6.17 -0.32 -1.30
CA LEU A 111 -5.98 0.25 0.04
C LEU A 111 -7.16 -0.05 0.97
N PHE A 112 -8.39 0.09 0.45
CA PHE A 112 -9.60 -0.15 1.23
C PHE A 112 -9.70 -1.62 1.65
N ILE A 113 -9.49 -2.55 0.72
CA ILE A 113 -9.51 -3.99 0.98
C ILE A 113 -8.38 -4.37 1.96
N GLY A 114 -7.15 -3.90 1.72
CA GLY A 114 -6.01 -4.15 2.61
C GLY A 114 -6.26 -3.65 4.03
N ARG A 115 -6.84 -2.45 4.18
CA ARG A 115 -7.23 -1.92 5.50
C ARG A 115 -8.29 -2.78 6.17
N ARG A 116 -9.33 -3.19 5.44
CA ARG A 116 -10.40 -4.06 5.98
C ARG A 116 -9.86 -5.41 6.43
N TYR A 117 -8.97 -6.00 5.63
CA TYR A 117 -8.30 -7.26 5.96
C TYR A 117 -7.49 -7.14 7.26
N MET A 118 -6.69 -6.08 7.41
CA MET A 118 -5.90 -5.84 8.62
C MET A 118 -6.77 -5.61 9.86
N LEU A 119 -7.87 -4.86 9.71
CA LEU A 119 -8.85 -4.67 10.80
C LEU A 119 -9.52 -5.98 11.22
N TYR A 120 -9.82 -6.85 10.27
CA TYR A 120 -10.40 -8.17 10.55
C TYR A 120 -9.42 -9.06 11.33
N ILE A 121 -8.14 -9.09 10.95
CA ILE A 121 -7.10 -9.81 11.71
C ILE A 121 -6.97 -9.26 13.13
N ASP A 122 -6.91 -7.93 13.29
CA ASP A 122 -6.85 -7.29 14.60
C ASP A 122 -8.05 -7.65 15.48
N GLN A 123 -9.26 -7.76 14.91
CA GLN A 123 -10.46 -8.19 15.62
C GLN A 123 -10.38 -9.65 16.08
N ILE A 124 -9.88 -10.55 15.22
CA ILE A 124 -9.65 -11.95 15.59
C ILE A 124 -8.65 -12.05 16.74
N PHE A 125 -7.55 -11.30 16.65
CA PHE A 125 -6.53 -11.27 17.69
C PHE A 125 -7.10 -10.82 19.05
N ASP A 126 -7.90 -9.74 19.06
CA ASP A 126 -8.58 -9.27 20.26
C ASP A 126 -9.53 -10.36 20.83
N ALA A 127 -10.27 -11.07 19.97
CA ALA A 127 -11.17 -12.15 20.39
C ALA A 127 -10.44 -13.38 20.99
N ILE A 128 -9.30 -13.78 20.40
CA ILE A 128 -8.47 -14.86 20.93
C ILE A 128 -7.91 -14.48 22.30
N ARG A 129 -7.40 -13.26 22.43
CA ARG A 129 -6.87 -12.75 23.71
C ARG A 129 -7.93 -12.68 24.81
N PHE A 130 -9.16 -12.31 24.48
CA PHE A 130 -10.26 -12.32 25.44
C PHE A 130 -10.59 -13.75 25.92
N ARG A 131 -10.57 -14.73 25.02
CA ARG A 131 -10.78 -16.15 25.38
C ARG A 131 -9.66 -16.73 26.25
N SER A 132 -8.41 -16.29 26.08
CA SER A 132 -7.31 -16.79 26.92
C SER A 132 -7.40 -16.26 28.36
N ILE A 133 -7.83 -15.01 28.55
CA ILE A 133 -7.98 -14.39 29.88
C ILE A 133 -9.16 -14.99 30.65
N THR A 134 -10.25 -15.35 29.95
CA THR A 134 -11.45 -15.91 30.60
C THR A 134 -11.33 -17.41 30.93
N ARG A 135 -10.29 -18.09 30.45
CA ARG A 135 -10.00 -19.50 30.74
C ARG A 135 -8.93 -19.71 31.82
N SER A 136 -8.29 -18.65 32.30
CA SER A 136 -7.35 -18.66 33.44
C SER A 136 -8.06 -18.28 34.73
#